data_AF-E3CQI9-F1
#
_entry.id   AF-E3CQI9-F1
#
_cell.length_a   1.000
_cell.length_b   1.000
_cell.length_c   1.000
_cell.angle_alpha   90.00
_cell.angle_beta   90.00
_cell.angle_gamma   90.00
#
_symmetry.space_group_name_H-M   'P 1'
#
loop_
_entity.id
_entity.type
_entity.pdbx_description
1 polymer ?
#
loop_
_entity_poly.entity_id
_entity_poly.type
_entity_poly.pdbx_seq_one_letter_code
_entity_poly.pdbx_strand_id
1 'polypeptide(L)' 'MIFKTFLKDKEKIVNALQLPYSNAKLETTNNLIKLIKRNAFGFRNFDNFKKRIFIALNIKMERTTIALSRC' A
#
# COMPACT_ATOMS: atom_id res chain seq x y z
N MET A 1 -12.58 20.19 -14.58
CA MET A 1 -11.70 19.68 -13.50
C MET A 1 -10.88 18.46 -13.94
N ILE A 2 -11.46 17.53 -14.70
CA ILE A 2 -10.82 16.28 -15.17
C ILE A 2 -9.57 16.54 -16.03
N PHE A 3 -9.66 17.39 -17.05
CA PHE A 3 -8.51 17.71 -17.93
C PHE A 3 -7.31 18.32 -17.18
N LYS A 4 -7.55 19.13 -16.13
CA LYS A 4 -6.49 19.70 -15.31
C LYS A 4 -5.74 18.62 -14.52
N THR A 5 -6.46 17.60 -14.04
CA THR A 5 -5.87 16.46 -13.30
C THR A 5 -5.07 15.59 -14.25
N PHE A 6 -5.60 15.32 -15.45
CA PHE A 6 -4.90 14.56 -16.48
C PHE A 6 -3.58 15.22 -16.92
N LEU A 7 -3.58 16.54 -17.12
CA LEU A 7 -2.37 17.29 -17.44
C LEU A 7 -1.36 17.27 -16.29
N LYS A 8 -1.83 17.35 -15.04
CA LYS A 8 -0.97 17.30 -13.84
C LYS A 8 -0.30 15.93 -13.65
N ASP A 9 -0.99 14.84 -14.01
CA ASP A 9 -0.50 13.47 -13.81
C ASP A 9 0.09 12.84 -15.09
N LYS A 10 0.28 13.61 -16.17
CA LYS A 10 0.79 13.13 -17.47
C LYS A 10 2.08 12.31 -17.36
N GLU A 11 3.05 12.77 -16.57
CA GLU A 11 4.32 12.07 -16.38
C GLU A 11 4.14 10.70 -15.71
N LYS A 12 3.22 10.60 -14.75
CA LYS A 12 2.90 9.32 -14.09
C LYS A 12 2.25 8.34 -15.06
N ILE A 13 1.40 8.83 -15.95
CA ILE A 13 0.75 8.02 -16.99
C ILE A 13 1.81 7.48 -17.96
N VAL A 14 2.73 8.34 -18.43
CA VAL A 14 3.83 7.92 -19.30
C VAL A 14 4.71 6.87 -18.62
N ASN A 15 5.09 7.10 -17.36
CA ASN A 15 5.87 6.15 -16.58
C ASN A 15 5.15 4.80 -16.38
N ALA A 16 3.83 4.82 -16.16
CA ALA A 16 3.04 3.59 -16.03
C ALA A 16 2.96 2.78 -17.33
N LEU A 17 3.01 3.44 -18.49
CA LEU A 17 3.03 2.77 -19.80
C LEU A 17 4.42 2.26 -20.20
N GLN A 18 5.48 2.94 -19.76
CA GLN A 18 6.86 2.57 -20.10
C GLN A 18 7.42 1.48 -19.18
N LEU A 19 7.03 1.46 -17.92
CA LEU A 19 7.57 0.52 -16.96
C LEU A 19 6.80 -0.82 -17.00
N PRO A 20 7.49 -1.97 -16.96
CA PRO A 20 6.85 -3.29 -16.94
C PRO A 20 6.29 -3.66 -15.54
N TYR A 21 5.97 -2.67 -14.70
CA TYR A 21 5.48 -2.92 -13.35
C TYR A 21 4.00 -3.27 -13.36
N SER A 22 3.69 -4.51 -12.98
CA SER A 22 2.30 -4.94 -12.79
C SER A 22 1.75 -4.51 -11.43
N ASN A 23 0.54 -3.94 -11.39
CA ASN A 23 -0.17 -3.64 -10.14
C ASN A 23 -0.61 -4.91 -9.36
N ALA A 24 -0.53 -6.09 -9.98
CA ALA A 24 -1.01 -7.36 -9.43
C ALA A 24 -0.48 -7.66 -8.01
N LYS A 25 0.81 -7.39 -7.76
CA LYS A 25 1.42 -7.61 -6.43
C LYS A 25 0.83 -6.67 -5.37
N LEU A 26 0.56 -5.41 -5.73
CA LEU A 26 -0.05 -4.43 -4.85
C LEU A 26 -1.52 -4.76 -4.57
N GLU A 27 -2.28 -5.17 -5.60
CA GLU A 27 -3.68 -5.57 -5.42
C GLU A 27 -3.84 -6.79 -4.51
N THR A 28 -2.98 -7.80 -4.71
CA THR A 28 -2.98 -9.00 -3.86
C THR A 28 -2.73 -8.63 -2.40
N THR A 29 -1.76 -7.74 -2.15
CA THR A 29 -1.44 -7.25 -0.80
C THR A 29 -2.61 -6.45 -0.20
N ASN A 30 -3.22 -5.55 -0.97
CA ASN A 30 -4.35 -4.74 -0.53
C ASN A 30 -5.58 -5.58 -0.17
N ASN A 31 -5.85 -6.64 -0.94
CA ASN A 31 -6.95 -7.57 -0.66
C ASN A 31 -6.71 -8.35 0.63
N LEU A 32 -5.48 -8.80 0.89
CA LEU A 32 -5.12 -9.45 2.14
C LEU A 32 -5.30 -8.51 3.34
N ILE A 33 -4.85 -7.26 3.25
CA ILE A 33 -5.02 -6.26 4.32
C ILE A 33 -6.51 -6.01 4.60
N LYS A 34 -7.35 -5.89 3.57
CA LYS A 34 -8.80 -5.75 3.72
C LYS A 34 -9.41 -6.97 4.44
N LEU A 35 -8.97 -8.18 4.11
CA LEU A 35 -9.42 -9.41 4.76
C LEU A 35 -9.01 -9.46 6.23
N ILE A 36 -7.77 -9.09 6.57
CA ILE A 36 -7.29 -9.00 7.96
C ILE A 36 -8.09 -7.96 8.74
N LYS A 37 -8.37 -6.79 8.14
CA LYS A 37 -9.18 -5.73 8.75
C LYS A 37 -10.60 -6.22 9.04
N ARG A 38 -11.22 -6.98 8.12
CA ARG A 38 -12.56 -7.57 8.30
C ARG A 38 -12.59 -8.60 9.41
N ASN A 39 -11.60 -9.51 9.45
CA ASN A 39 -11.55 -10.57 10.46
C ASN A 39 -11.29 -10.05 11.89
N ALA A 40 -10.78 -8.83 12.01
CA ALA A 40 -10.44 -8.25 13.30
C ALA A 40 -11.52 -7.37 13.91
N PHE A 41 -12.68 -7.22 13.26
CA PHE A 41 -13.83 -6.44 13.75
C PHE A 41 -13.45 -5.06 14.29
N GLY A 42 -12.48 -4.39 13.64
CA GLY A 42 -11.93 -3.12 14.07
C GLY A 42 -10.91 -3.28 15.19
N PHE A 43 -9.62 -3.36 14.83
CA PHE A 43 -8.55 -3.28 15.81
C PHE A 43 -8.66 -1.95 16.58
N ARG A 44 -8.89 -2.00 17.89
CA ARG A 44 -8.81 -0.82 18.78
C ARG A 44 -7.41 -0.21 18.82
N ASN A 45 -6.37 -1.01 18.50
CA ASN A 45 -4.98 -0.58 18.48
C ASN A 45 -4.35 -0.86 17.10
N PHE A 46 -3.89 0.20 16.44
CA PHE A 46 -3.27 0.15 15.11
C PHE A 46 -1.93 -0.62 15.10
N ASP A 47 -1.18 -0.64 16.20
CA ASP A 47 0.07 -1.40 16.28
C ASP A 47 -0.18 -2.90 16.24
N ASN A 48 -1.29 -3.36 16.82
CA ASN A 48 -1.69 -4.76 16.74
C ASN A 48 -2.16 -5.13 15.32
N PHE A 49 -2.76 -4.19 14.59
CA PHE A 49 -3.10 -4.40 13.18
C PHE A 49 -1.84 -4.56 12.32
N LYS A 50 -0.86 -3.64 12.46
CA LYS A 50 0.43 -3.72 11.76
C LYS A 50 1.12 -5.05 12.02
N LYS A 51 1.23 -5.47 13.29
CA LYS A 51 1.85 -6.76 13.67
C LYS A 51 1.18 -7.94 12.96
N ARG A 52 -0.15 -7.98 12.88
CA ARG A 52 -0.87 -9.04 12.16
C ARG A 52 -0.66 -9.00 10.66
N ILE A 53 -0.60 -7.83 10.04
CA ILE A 53 -0.24 -7.70 8.62
C ILE A 53 1.16 -8.24 8.37
N PHE A 54 2.14 -7.89 9.21
CA PHE A 54 3.51 -8.37 9.08
C PHE A 54 3.60 -9.90 9.19
N ILE A 55 2.91 -10.49 10.17
CA ILE A 55 2.85 -11.95 10.34
C ILE A 55 2.20 -12.61 9.11
N ALA A 56 1.06 -12.08 8.64
CA ALA A 56 0.33 -12.67 7.51
C ALA A 56 1.09 -12.57 6.18
N LEU A 57 1.86 -11.49 5.99
CA LEU A 57 2.74 -11.34 4.82
C LEU A 57 4.07 -12.08 4.99
N ASN A 58 4.34 -12.68 6.17
CA ASN A 58 5.60 -13.33 6.53
C ASN A 58 6.84 -12.45 6.24
N ILE A 59 6.67 -11.13 6.34
CA ILE A 59 7.76 -10.17 6.15
C ILE A 59 8.42 -10.01 7.51
N LYS A 60 9.72 -10.31 7.62
CA LYS A 60 10.48 -9.98 8.82
C LYS A 60 10.32 -8.47 9.07
N MET A 61 9.93 -8.08 10.28
CA MET A 61 10.08 -6.69 10.69
C MET A 61 11.59 -6.39 10.77
N GLU A 62 12.21 -6.10 9.64
CA GLU A 62 13.38 -5.24 9.66
C GLU A 62 12.92 -3.91 10.22
N ARG A 63 13.72 -3.33 11.12
CA ARG A 63 13.55 -1.95 11.57
C ARG A 63 13.73 -1.06 10.35
N THR A 64 12.70 -0.94 9.52
CA THR A 64 12.57 0.13 8.54
C THR A 64 12.36 1.37 9.39
N THR A 65 13.48 1.98 9.78
CA THR A 65 13.52 3.38 10.20
C THR A 65 12.68 4.13 9.20
N ILE A 66 11.56 4.62 9.73
CA ILE A 66 10.44 5.18 9.00
C ILE A 66 10.98 6.36 8.20
N ALA A 67 11.36 6.13 6.94
CA ALA A 67 11.58 7.18 5.94
C ALA A 67 10.23 7.78 5.47
N LEU A 68 9.27 7.87 6.40
CA LEU A 68 8.00 8.59 6.27
C LEU A 68 7.95 9.82 7.21
N SER A 69 9.10 10.28 7.74
CA SER A 69 9.18 11.53 8.52
C SER A 69 9.71 12.73 7.71
N ARG A 70 9.55 12.73 6.39
CA ARG A 70 9.83 13.91 5.55
C ARG A 70 8.71 14.13 4.53
N CYS A 71 7.55 14.53 5.03
CA CYS A 71 6.65 15.46 4.37
C CYS A 71 6.26 16.50 5.41
#